data_AF-A0A6L8DRV0-F1
#
_entry.id   AF-A0A6L8DRV0-F1
#
_cell.length_a   1.000
_cell.length_b   1.000
_cell.length_c   1.000
_cell.angle_alpha   90.00
_cell.angle_beta   90.00
_cell.angle_gamma   90.00
#
_symmetry.space_group_name_H-M   'P 1'
#
loop_
_entity.id
_entity.type
_entity.pdbx_description
1 polymer ?
#
loop_
_entity_poly.entity_id
_entity_poly.type
_entity_poly.pdbx_seq_one_letter_code
_entity_poly.pdbx_strand_id
1 'polypeptide(L)' 'MAACCRWVRVYYLWRPNLPDEADNHVVELAVAGSAEAIVTHNTRDFERTELHFPELRVLTPSTLIAET' A
#
# COMPACT_ATOMS: atom_id res chain seq x y z
N MET A 1 -8.61 -5.55 23.13
CA MET A 1 -7.70 -5.77 22.00
C MET A 1 -7.11 -4.41 21.62
N ALA A 2 -5.84 -4.17 21.95
CA ALA A 2 -5.18 -2.91 21.62
C ALA A 2 -4.75 -2.97 20.16
N ALA A 3 -5.21 -2.01 19.34
CA ALA A 3 -4.69 -1.84 17.99
C ALA A 3 -3.21 -1.46 18.09
N CYS A 4 -2.32 -2.37 17.71
CA CYS A 4 -0.88 -2.16 17.69
C CYS A 4 -0.50 -1.32 16.47
N CYS A 5 -0.73 -0.02 16.53
CA CYS A 5 -0.32 0.90 15.47
C CYS A 5 1.04 1.51 15.83
N ARG A 6 2.05 1.33 14.98
CA ARG A 6 3.33 2.02 15.12
C ARG A 6 3.27 3.31 14.29
N TRP A 7 3.56 4.44 14.91
CA TRP A 7 3.72 5.69 14.19
C TRP A 7 4.97 5.63 13.31
N VAL A 8 4.81 5.99 12.04
CA VAL A 8 5.88 5.98 11.03
C VAL A 8 6.01 7.39 10.46
N ARG A 9 7.24 7.86 10.29
CA ARG A 9 7.52 9.11 9.58
C ARG A 9 7.44 8.86 8.08
N VAL A 10 6.48 9.53 7.43
CA VAL A 10 6.33 9.52 5.98
C VAL A 10 7.14 10.67 5.38
N TYR A 11 7.92 10.38 4.34
CA TYR A 11 8.73 11.36 3.63
C TYR A 11 8.15 11.57 2.22
N TYR A 12 7.44 12.68 2.01
CA TYR A 12 6.66 13.03 0.81
C TYR A 12 7.46 13.38 -0.46
N LEU A 13 8.73 12.96 -0.57
CA LEU A 13 9.60 13.35 -1.69
C LEU A 13 9.54 12.36 -2.88
N TRP A 14 8.74 11.30 -2.78
CA TRP A 14 8.58 10.28 -3.80
C TRP A 14 7.10 10.22 -4.21
N ARG A 15 6.76 10.59 -5.44
CA ARG A 15 5.39 10.46 -5.96
C ARG A 15 5.26 9.19 -6.79
N PRO A 16 4.57 8.14 -6.31
CA PRO A 16 4.24 6.97 -7.12
C PRO A 16 3.26 7.25 -8.28
N ASN A 17 2.81 8.51 -8.46
CA ASN A 17 1.97 8.99 -9.56
C ASN A 17 0.82 8.01 -9.85
N LEU A 18 0.09 7.60 -8.81
CA LEU A 18 -1.13 6.81 -9.03
C LEU A 18 -2.13 7.62 -9.86
N PRO A 19 -3.02 6.92 -10.62
CA PRO A 19 -4.11 7.56 -11.34
C PRO A 19 -5.00 8.42 -10.44
N ASP A 20 -5.17 8.01 -9.19
CA ASP A 20 -5.77 8.81 -8.13
C ASP A 20 -4.68 9.37 -7.20
N GLU A 21 -4.47 10.70 -7.25
CA GLU A 21 -3.52 11.39 -6.37
C GLU A 21 -3.86 11.20 -4.89
N ALA A 22 -5.14 10.96 -4.55
CA ALA A 22 -5.54 10.70 -3.18
C ALA A 22 -4.99 9.37 -2.65
N ASP A 23 -4.69 8.38 -3.50
CA ASP A 23 -4.22 7.06 -3.09
C ASP A 23 -2.69 6.98 -2.90
N ASN A 24 -1.94 8.00 -3.34
CA ASN A 24 -0.49 8.08 -3.18
C ASN A 24 -0.04 7.89 -1.73
N HIS A 25 -0.76 8.46 -0.76
CA HIS A 25 -0.37 8.37 0.65
C HIS A 25 -0.45 6.94 1.20
N VAL A 26 -1.29 6.08 0.63
CA VAL A 26 -1.43 4.68 1.05
C VAL A 26 -0.18 3.90 0.67
N VAL A 27 0.33 4.12 -0.54
CA VAL A 27 1.58 3.52 -1.00
C VAL A 27 2.77 4.05 -0.21
N GLU A 28 2.83 5.36 0.03
CA GLU A 28 3.89 5.96 0.86
C GLU A 28 3.90 5.38 2.28
N LEU A 29 2.73 5.22 2.90
CA LEU A 29 2.60 4.61 4.23
C LEU A 29 3.04 3.15 4.22
N ALA A 30 2.64 2.38 3.21
CA ALA A 30 3.01 0.98 3.10
C ALA A 30 4.54 0.81 2.94
N VAL A 31 5.17 1.63 2.10
CA VAL A 31 6.62 1.63 1.92
C VAL A 31 7.34 2.11 3.18
N ALA A 32 6.92 3.23 3.78
CA ALA A 32 7.54 3.75 5.00
C ALA A 32 7.36 2.80 6.20
N GLY A 33 6.23 2.10 6.25
CA GLY A 33 5.91 1.10 7.24
C GLY A 33 6.54 -0.27 6.98
N SER A 34 7.25 -0.45 5.86
CA SER A 34 7.79 -1.74 5.42
C SER A 34 6.72 -2.83 5.40
N ALA A 35 5.51 -2.48 4.94
CA ALA A 35 4.39 -3.39 4.86
C ALA A 35 4.61 -4.43 3.75
N GLU A 36 4.23 -5.68 4.03
CA GLU A 36 4.34 -6.77 3.05
C GLU A 36 3.24 -6.71 1.97
N ALA A 37 2.08 -6.13 2.29
CA ALA A 37 0.97 -6.00 1.35
C ALA A 37 0.04 -4.80 1.64
N ILE A 38 -0.53 -4.22 0.58
CA ILE A 38 -1.71 -3.36 0.60
C ILE A 38 -2.93 -4.24 0.29
N VAL A 39 -3.91 -4.23 1.18
CA VAL A 39 -5.18 -4.94 0.98
C VAL A 39 -6.25 -3.95 0.56
N THR A 40 -6.73 -4.03 -0.68
CA THR A 40 -7.75 -3.14 -1.22
C THR A 40 -8.65 -3.85 -2.23
N HIS A 41 -9.89 -3.38 -2.38
CA HIS A 41 -10.76 -3.81 -3.48
C HIS A 41 -10.43 -3.10 -4.78
N ASN A 42 -9.69 -1.98 -4.73
CA ASN A 42 -9.37 -1.16 -5.89
C ASN A 42 -7.98 -1.48 -6.46
N THR A 43 -7.66 -2.75 -6.64
CA THR A 43 -6.29 -3.19 -7.00
C THR A 43 -5.78 -2.58 -8.30
N ARG A 44 -6.68 -2.28 -9.25
CA ARG A 44 -6.33 -1.69 -10.55
C ARG A 44 -5.60 -0.36 -10.44
N ASP A 45 -5.96 0.46 -9.46
CA ASP A 45 -5.37 1.79 -9.31
C ASP A 45 -3.95 1.69 -8.72
N PHE A 46 -3.71 0.67 -7.88
CA PHE A 46 -2.41 0.35 -7.29
C PHE A 46 -1.51 -0.53 -8.16
N GLU A 47 -2.04 -1.23 -9.17
CA GLU A 47 -1.23 -1.98 -10.15
C GLU A 47 -0.63 -1.08 -11.25
N ARG A 48 -1.22 0.10 -11.47
CA ARG A 48 -0.80 1.08 -12.48
C ARG A 48 0.13 2.16 -11.92
N THR A 49 0.83 1.87 -10.83
CA THR A 49 1.82 2.77 -10.26
C THR A 49 3.01 2.90 -11.22
N GLU A 50 3.49 4.11 -11.49
CA GLU A 50 4.75 4.30 -12.24
C GLU A 50 5.96 3.74 -11.48
N LEU A 51 5.84 3.63 -10.15
CA LEU A 51 6.83 3.05 -9.25
C LEU A 51 6.44 1.63 -8.85
N HIS A 52 7.03 0.64 -9.52
CA HIS A 52 6.91 -0.76 -9.12
C HIS A 52 7.76 -1.05 -7.88
N PHE A 53 7.10 -1.35 -6.76
CA PHE A 53 7.73 -1.84 -5.54
C PHE A 53 7.62 -3.38 -5.53
N PRO A 54 8.68 -4.13 -5.91
CA PRO A 54 8.60 -5.59 -6.02
C PRO A 54 8.34 -6.29 -4.67
N GLU A 55 8.63 -5.61 -3.57
CA GLU A 55 8.45 -6.11 -2.20
C GLU A 55 7.03 -5.85 -1.66
N LEU A 56 6.24 -5.00 -2.32
CA LEU A 56 4.90 -4.61 -1.87
C LEU A 56 3.81 -5.28 -2.70
N ARG A 57 3.09 -6.23 -2.10
CA ARG A 57 2.01 -6.96 -2.78
C ARG A 57 0.71 -6.15 -2.71
N VAL A 58 -0.06 -6.12 -3.80
CA VAL A 58 -1.42 -5.58 -3.79
C VAL A 58 -2.39 -6.74 -3.83
N LEU A 59 -3.21 -6.90 -2.79
CA LEU A 59 -4.11 -8.05 -2.63
C LEU A 59 -5.55 -7.58 -2.42
N THR A 60 -6.51 -8.41 -2.83
CA THR A 60 -7.89 -8.24 -2.41
C THR A 60 -8.09 -8.87 -1.02
N PRO A 61 -9.07 -8.40 -0.22
CA PRO A 61 -9.38 -9.05 1.06
C PRO A 61 -9.68 -10.54 0.92
N SER A 62 -10.36 -10.93 -0.17
CA SER A 62 -10.65 -12.34 -0.47
C SER A 62 -9.38 -13.17 -0.68
N THR A 63 -8.37 -12.59 -1.34
CA THR A 63 -7.07 -13.25 -1.56
C THR A 63 -6.31 -13.41 -0.25
N LEU A 64 -6.30 -12.39 0.61
CA LEU A 64 -5.62 -12.45 1.91
C LEU A 64 -6.18 -13.57 2.80
N ILE A 65 -7.50 -13.69 2.87
CA ILE A 65 -8.17 -14.70 3.70
C ILE A 65 -7.93 -16.11 3.12
N ALA A 66 -7.86 -16.26 1.79
CA ALA A 66 -7.54 -17.54 1.17
C ALA A 66 -6.07 -17.98 1.38
N GLU A 67 -5.16 -17.04 1.64
CA GLU A 67 -3.75 -17.33 1.95
C GLU A 67 -3.51 -17.72 3.42
N THR A 68 -4.49 -17.53 4.32
CA THR A 68 -4.40 -17.79 5.76
C THR A 68 -5.07 -19.10 6.15
#